data_AF-A0A0F9GMY2-F1
#
_entry.id   AF-A0A0F9GMY2-F1
#
_cell.length_a   1.000
_cell.length_b   1.000
_cell.length_c   1.000
_cell.angle_alpha   90.00
_cell.angle_beta   90.00
_cell.angle_gamma   90.00
#
_symmetry.space_group_name_H-M   'P 1'
#
loop_
_entity.id
_entity.type
_entity.pdbx_description
1 polymer ?
#
loop_
_entity_poly.entity_id
_entity_poly.type
_entity_poly.pdbx_seq_one_letter_code
_entity_poly.pdbx_strand_id
1 'polypeptide(L)'
;MPRFDKDKKDAKSINIEQVVSYLNHTFAKTSEEVFGSLRPKAIRGTTLYNYQVDHCYLIDEIQRGPIYMLPKVISNANDNIAAMKIEEQTMKEATK
;
A
#
# COMPACT_ATOMS: atom_id res chain seq x y z
N MET A 1 8.78 -45.89 -18.68
CA MET A 1 9.00 -44.87 -17.62
C MET A 1 7.93 -43.80 -17.77
N PRO A 2 7.05 -43.58 -16.78
CA PRO A 2 6.05 -42.52 -16.84
C PRO A 2 6.75 -41.18 -16.58
N ARG A 3 6.59 -40.23 -17.50
CA ARG A 3 7.05 -38.86 -17.34
C ARG A 3 6.18 -38.22 -16.26
N PHE A 4 6.79 -37.95 -15.12
CA PHE A 4 6.16 -37.21 -14.03
C PHE A 4 5.53 -35.92 -14.55
N ASP A 5 4.23 -35.81 -14.34
CA ASP A 5 3.42 -34.60 -14.49
C ASP A 5 4.16 -33.39 -13.91
N LYS A 6 4.56 -32.45 -14.79
CA LYS A 6 5.11 -31.15 -14.38
C LYS A 6 4.04 -30.07 -14.20
N ASP A 7 2.76 -30.43 -14.29
CA ASP A 7 1.64 -29.47 -14.27
C ASP A 7 0.95 -29.40 -12.89
N LYS A 8 1.74 -29.43 -11.81
CA LYS A 8 1.26 -29.25 -10.42
C LYS A 8 2.10 -28.29 -9.59
N LYS A 9 2.52 -27.18 -10.18
CA LYS A 9 2.87 -25.94 -9.47
C LYS A 9 2.20 -24.86 -10.31
N ASP A 10 1.18 -24.15 -9.84
CA ASP A 10 1.37 -22.74 -9.46
C ASP A 10 0.06 -22.14 -8.92
N ALA A 11 -0.75 -22.90 -8.17
CA ALA A 11 -2.06 -22.42 -7.69
C ALA A 11 -2.00 -21.33 -6.58
N LYS A 12 -0.82 -20.79 -6.24
CA LYS A 12 -0.64 -19.75 -5.20
C LYS A 12 0.60 -18.86 -5.44
N SER A 13 1.02 -18.63 -6.68
CA SER A 13 1.99 -17.56 -6.94
C SER A 13 1.29 -16.20 -6.73
N ILE A 14 1.78 -15.39 -5.79
CA ILE A 14 1.27 -14.04 -5.59
C ILE A 14 1.63 -13.24 -6.85
N ASN A 15 0.63 -12.70 -7.54
CA ASN A 15 0.87 -11.82 -8.68
C ASN A 15 1.30 -10.43 -8.18
N ILE A 16 2.61 -10.22 -8.13
CA ILE A 16 3.24 -8.99 -7.61
C ILE A 16 2.76 -7.75 -8.36
N GLU A 17 2.65 -7.81 -9.69
CA GLU A 17 2.24 -6.67 -10.51
C GLU A 17 0.81 -6.21 -10.19
N GLN A 18 -0.11 -7.16 -10.05
CA GLN A 18 -1.49 -6.87 -9.67
C GLN A 18 -1.57 -6.25 -8.28
N VAL A 19 -0.80 -6.76 -7.34
CA VAL A 19 -0.74 -6.23 -5.96
C VAL A 19 -0.19 -4.81 -5.94
N VAL A 20 0.93 -4.55 -6.63
CA VAL A 20 1.52 -3.20 -6.70
C VAL A 20 0.56 -2.22 -7.37
N SER A 21 -0.08 -2.61 -8.47
CA SER A 21 -1.07 -1.78 -9.15
C SER A 21 -2.24 -1.42 -8.24
N TYR A 22 -2.78 -2.40 -7.52
CA TYR A 22 -3.86 -2.18 -6.54
C TYR A 22 -3.43 -1.23 -5.42
N LEU A 23 -2.26 -1.46 -4.82
CA LEU A 23 -1.75 -0.64 -3.72
C LEU A 23 -1.52 0.81 -4.16
N ASN A 24 -0.94 1.02 -5.34
CA ASN A 24 -0.73 2.36 -5.89
C ASN A 24 -2.05 3.09 -6.18
N HIS A 25 -3.00 2.41 -6.81
CA HIS A 25 -4.31 3.00 -7.08
C HIS A 25 -5.05 3.36 -5.78
N THR A 26 -5.00 2.47 -4.79
CA THR A 26 -5.68 2.68 -3.50
C THR A 26 -5.02 3.80 -2.69
N PHE A 27 -3.69 3.86 -2.69
CA PHE A 27 -2.93 4.94 -2.07
C PHE A 27 -3.25 6.28 -2.73
N ALA A 28 -3.21 6.37 -4.06
CA ALA A 28 -3.51 7.60 -4.80
C ALA A 28 -4.92 8.12 -4.47
N LYS A 29 -5.93 7.26 -4.57
CA LYS A 29 -7.31 7.60 -4.22
C LYS A 29 -7.45 8.10 -2.78
N THR A 30 -6.85 7.37 -1.82
CA THR A 30 -6.92 7.75 -0.41
C THR A 30 -6.18 9.05 -0.14
N SER A 31 -5.03 9.27 -0.79
CA SER A 31 -4.25 10.50 -0.64
C SER A 31 -5.02 11.72 -1.17
N GLU A 32 -5.75 11.57 -2.27
CA GLU A 32 -6.61 12.62 -2.81
C GLU A 32 -7.82 12.90 -1.92
N GLU A 33 -8.44 11.87 -1.36
CA GLU A 33 -9.56 12.01 -0.40
C GLU A 33 -9.12 12.71 0.89
N VAL A 34 -8.02 12.25 1.50
CA VAL A 34 -7.55 12.72 2.82
C VAL A 34 -6.86 14.08 2.71
N PHE A 35 -5.98 14.24 1.72
CA PHE A 35 -5.18 15.44 1.51
C PHE A 35 -5.67 16.26 0.33
N GLY A 36 -6.92 16.12 -0.10
CA GLY A 36 -7.56 16.89 -1.18
C GLY A 36 -7.74 18.38 -0.88
N SER A 37 -8.38 19.07 -1.82
CA SER A 37 -8.42 20.52 -2.10
C SER A 37 -8.77 21.50 -0.96
N LEU A 38 -8.98 21.07 0.28
CA LEU A 38 -9.53 21.89 1.37
C LEU A 38 -8.66 22.03 2.64
N ARG A 39 -7.38 21.61 2.64
CA ARG A 39 -6.52 21.69 3.85
C ARG A 39 -5.41 22.76 3.78
N PRO A 40 -5.03 23.38 4.92
CA PRO A 40 -3.96 24.36 4.99
C PRO A 40 -2.63 23.76 4.52
N LYS A 41 -1.97 24.50 3.61
CA LYS A 41 -0.78 24.12 2.82
C LYS A 41 0.40 23.55 3.63
N ALA A 42 0.49 23.87 4.92
CA ALA A 42 1.61 23.50 5.79
C ALA A 42 1.52 22.06 6.35
N ILE A 43 0.32 21.56 6.66
CA ILE A 43 0.12 20.18 7.19
C ILE A 43 0.27 19.16 6.06
N ARG A 44 -0.09 19.54 4.83
CA ARG A 44 0.10 18.75 3.60
C ARG A 44 1.56 18.41 3.28
N GLY A 45 2.51 19.21 3.74
CA GLY A 45 3.90 19.11 3.27
C GLY A 45 4.66 17.93 3.87
N THR A 46 4.56 17.73 5.18
CA THR A 46 5.37 16.72 5.89
C THR A 46 4.67 15.39 6.07
N THR A 47 3.38 15.37 6.41
CA THR A 47 2.68 14.09 6.68
C THR A 47 2.41 13.29 5.41
N LEU A 48 1.84 13.93 4.37
CA LEU A 48 1.64 13.27 3.06
C LEU A 48 2.98 12.81 2.46
N TYR A 49 4.04 13.61 2.60
CA TYR A 49 5.37 13.24 2.13
C TYR A 49 5.89 11.98 2.83
N ASN A 50 5.75 11.89 4.16
CA ASN A 50 6.16 10.69 4.90
C ASN A 50 5.38 9.45 4.43
N TYR A 51 4.06 9.57 4.27
CA TYR A 51 3.23 8.49 3.74
C TYR A 51 3.63 8.04 2.32
N GLN A 52 3.99 9.00 1.46
CA GLN A 52 4.47 8.72 0.10
C GLN A 52 5.82 7.99 0.12
N VAL A 53 6.75 8.43 0.97
CA VAL A 53 8.07 7.81 1.13
C VAL A 53 7.93 6.38 1.67
N ASP A 54 7.17 6.19 2.74
CA ASP A 54 6.93 4.88 3.34
C ASP A 54 6.25 3.92 2.35
N HIS A 55 5.27 4.41 1.59
CA HIS A 55 4.63 3.63 0.54
C HIS A 55 5.61 3.21 -0.56
N CYS A 56 6.49 4.10 -1.01
CA CYS A 56 7.52 3.78 -2.00
C CYS A 56 8.47 2.68 -1.51
N TYR A 57 8.91 2.73 -0.25
CA TYR A 57 9.76 1.69 0.32
C TYR A 57 9.05 0.34 0.41
N LEU A 58 7.79 0.31 0.83
CA LEU A 58 7.00 -0.92 0.90
C LEU A 58 6.75 -1.54 -0.47
N ILE A 59 6.54 -0.72 -1.51
CA ILE A 59 6.43 -1.21 -2.89
C ILE A 59 7.76 -1.79 -3.40
N ASP A 60 8.90 -1.15 -3.12
CA ASP A 60 10.20 -1.69 -3.50
C ASP A 60 10.47 -3.04 -2.82
N GLU A 61 10.12 -3.17 -1.54
CA GLU A 61 10.19 -4.46 -0.82
C GLU A 61 9.26 -5.52 -1.39
N ILE A 62 8.06 -5.16 -1.87
CA ILE A 62 7.15 -6.11 -2.54
C ILE A 62 7.71 -6.57 -3.88
N GLN A 63 8.39 -5.69 -4.62
CA GLN A 63 8.92 -6.02 -5.94
C GLN A 63 10.23 -6.81 -5.89
N ARG A 64 11.10 -6.53 -4.91
CA ARG A 64 12.46 -7.08 -4.82
C ARG A 64 12.66 -8.04 -3.67
N GLY A 65 11.74 -8.05 -2.70
CA GLY A 65 11.83 -8.86 -1.51
C GLY A 65 11.60 -10.35 -1.79
N PRO A 66 12.09 -11.22 -0.90
CA PRO A 66 11.86 -12.64 -1.00
C PRO A 66 10.38 -12.98 -0.74
N ILE A 67 9.88 -13.98 -1.47
CA ILE A 67 8.45 -14.36 -1.54
C ILE A 67 7.82 -14.57 -0.14
N TYR A 68 8.57 -15.12 0.81
CA TYR A 68 8.07 -15.42 2.15
C TYR A 68 7.72 -14.16 2.97
N MET A 69 8.29 -12.99 2.64
CA MET A 69 7.99 -11.73 3.32
C MET A 69 6.81 -10.98 2.70
N LEU A 70 6.44 -11.27 1.44
CA LEU A 70 5.42 -10.54 0.71
C LEU A 70 4.10 -10.39 1.48
N PRO A 71 3.53 -11.42 2.12
CA PRO A 71 2.27 -11.25 2.85
C PRO A 71 2.35 -10.19 3.96
N LYS A 72 3.49 -10.13 4.66
CA LYS A 72 3.72 -9.16 5.73
C LYS A 72 3.89 -7.75 5.17
N VAL A 73 4.70 -7.59 4.12
CA VAL A 73 4.94 -6.27 3.52
C VAL A 73 3.66 -5.72 2.87
N ILE A 74 2.85 -6.58 2.25
CA ILE A 74 1.53 -6.22 1.72
C ILE A 74 0.59 -5.78 2.86
N SER A 75 0.60 -6.48 4.00
CA SER A 75 -0.16 -6.04 5.18
C SER A 75 0.27 -4.65 5.63
N ASN A 76 1.58 -4.43 5.79
CA ASN A 76 2.12 -3.14 6.19
C ASN A 76 1.72 -2.01 5.22
N ALA A 77 1.71 -2.28 3.90
CA ALA A 77 1.28 -1.30 2.90
C ALA A 77 -0.21 -0.95 3.03
N ASN A 78 -1.07 -1.92 3.35
CA ASN A 78 -2.48 -1.66 3.64
C ASN A 78 -2.67 -0.90 4.96
N ASP A 79 -1.88 -1.23 5.99
CA ASP A 79 -1.91 -0.53 7.28
C ASP A 79 -1.48 0.93 7.12
N ASN A 80 -0.50 1.21 6.27
CA ASN A 80 -0.07 2.57 5.93
C ASN A 80 -1.23 3.39 5.31
N ILE A 81 -1.97 2.78 4.37
CA ILE A 81 -3.15 3.40 3.76
C ILE A 81 -4.28 3.60 4.79
N ALA A 82 -4.48 2.63 5.69
CA ALA A 82 -5.47 2.73 6.75
C ALA A 82 -5.14 3.84 7.76
N ALA A 83 -3.86 4.01 8.11
CA ALA A 83 -3.40 5.07 9.01
C ALA A 83 -3.76 6.47 8.46
N MET A 84 -3.57 6.71 7.15
CA MET A 84 -3.99 7.97 6.51
C MET A 84 -5.49 8.26 6.71
N LYS A 85 -6.34 7.24 6.62
CA LYS A 85 -7.80 7.38 6.81
C LYS A 85 -8.16 7.66 8.27
N ILE A 86 -7.45 7.07 9.22
CA ILE A 86 -7.65 7.31 10.65
C ILE A 86 -7.27 8.76 11.00
N GLU A 87 -6.14 9.25 10.50
CA GLU A 87 -5.75 10.66 10.68
C GLU A 87 -6.78 11.62 10.08
N GLU A 88 -7.46 11.23 9.00
CA GLU A 88 -8.57 12.01 8.45
C GLU A 88 -9.72 12.16 9.44
N GLN A 89 -10.10 11.07 10.10
CA GLN A 89 -11.21 11.02 11.05
C GLN A 89 -10.90 11.82 12.32
N THR A 90 -9.70 11.65 12.88
CA THR A 90 -9.30 12.39 14.09
C THR A 90 -9.24 13.90 13.85
N MET A 91 -8.78 14.35 12.67
CA MET A 91 -8.79 15.77 12.32
C MET A 91 -10.21 16.32 12.11
N LYS A 92 -11.15 15.53 11.57
CA LYS A 92 -12.57 15.94 11.46
C LYS A 92 -13.23 16.10 12.83
N GLU A 93 -12.92 15.21 13.77
CA GLU A 93 -13.44 15.27 15.14
C GLU A 93 -12.88 16.45 15.93
N ALA A 94 -11.60 16.79 15.76
CA ALA A 94 -10.97 17.93 16.43
C ALA A 94 -11.47 19.31 15.95
N THR A 95 -12.14 19.38 14.80
CA THR A 95 -12.64 20.64 14.21
C THR A 95 -14.13 20.88 14.51
N LYS A 96 -14.79 19.98 15.26
CA LYS A 96 -16.22 20.02 15.58
C LYS A 96 -16.46 20.46 17.02
#